data_AF-A0A382IHL5-F1
#
_entry.id   AF-A0A382IHL5-F1
#
_cell.length_a   1.000
_cell.length_b   1.000
_cell.length_c   1.000
_cell.angle_alpha   90.00
_cell.angle_beta   90.00
_cell.angle_gamma   90.00
#
_symmetry.space_group_name_H-M   'P 1'
#
loop_
_entity.id
_entity.type
_entity.pdbx_description
1 polymer ?
#
loop_
_entity_poly.entity_id
_entity_poly.type
_entity_poly.pdbx_seq_one_letter_code
_entity_poly.pdbx_strand_id
1 'polypeptide(L)'
;MTKKMTGEPISKKIDEDWAKVEEALQQFEKRIGLGGLESSAVTNLLTLTPATLNKMSAEDCAEGALLLSQEATYIQSQLNILQSKMDWCKRRIDRIIAPIIRSQLQRYMDASYKRALAIKEDDVADKLQAVYDETASYHSRLAYLPTSLRNQSDKLSKYQEVKRGQNYG
;
A
#
# COMPACT_ATOMS: atom_id res chain seq x y z
N MET A 1 35.35 -11.05 20.92
CA MET A 1 34.58 -9.81 21.20
C MET A 1 34.03 -9.28 19.90
N THR A 2 32.81 -9.69 19.52
CA THR A 2 32.11 -9.18 18.35
C THR A 2 31.47 -7.84 18.71
N LYS A 3 31.99 -6.78 18.09
CA LYS A 3 31.55 -5.39 18.28
C LYS A 3 30.10 -5.29 17.78
N LYS A 4 29.12 -5.21 18.70
CA LYS A 4 27.73 -4.88 18.36
C LYS A 4 27.75 -3.51 17.67
N MET A 5 27.61 -3.49 16.34
CA MET A 5 27.33 -2.26 15.62
C MET A 5 25.93 -1.81 16.03
N THR A 6 25.88 -0.63 16.63
CA THR A 6 24.69 0.07 17.10
C THR A 6 23.58 0.04 16.03
N GLY A 7 22.32 -0.09 16.46
CA GLY A 7 21.20 -0.37 15.57
C GLY A 7 20.81 0.74 14.58
N GLU A 8 21.16 1.99 14.88
CA GLU A 8 20.86 3.20 14.08
C GLU A 8 21.47 3.23 12.66
N PRO A 9 22.78 3.00 12.46
CA PRO A 9 23.40 3.06 11.13
C PRO A 9 22.82 2.05 10.13
N ILE A 10 22.35 0.90 10.60
CA ILE A 10 21.74 -0.13 9.74
C ILE A 10 20.34 0.28 9.30
N SER A 11 19.52 0.83 10.22
CA SER A 11 18.17 1.30 9.89
C SER A 11 18.21 2.41 8.84
N LYS A 12 19.05 3.44 9.08
CA LYS A 12 19.22 4.56 8.14
C LYS A 12 19.61 4.08 6.74
N LYS A 13 20.50 3.10 6.66
CA LYS A 13 20.91 2.53 5.36
C LYS A 13 19.78 1.78 4.65
N ILE A 14 18.94 1.05 5.39
CA ILE A 14 17.76 0.38 4.82
C ILE A 14 16.80 1.42 4.24
N ASP A 15 16.57 2.50 4.97
CA ASP A 15 15.69 3.60 4.54
C ASP A 15 16.26 4.32 3.31
N GLU A 16 17.56 4.57 3.26
CA GLU A 16 18.26 5.14 2.10
C GLU A 16 18.21 4.23 0.87
N ASP A 17 18.42 2.92 1.05
CA ASP A 17 18.34 1.94 -0.05
C ASP A 17 16.90 1.86 -0.60
N TRP A 18 15.89 1.90 0.28
CA TRP A 18 14.48 1.93 -0.13
C TRP A 18 14.14 3.23 -0.85
N ALA A 19 14.58 4.38 -0.36
CA ALA A 19 14.30 5.69 -0.97
C ALA A 19 14.74 5.76 -2.44
N LYS A 20 15.87 5.15 -2.79
CA LYS A 20 16.34 5.07 -4.18
C LYS A 20 15.43 4.22 -5.07
N VAL A 21 14.90 3.12 -4.54
CA VAL A 21 13.95 2.26 -5.27
C VAL A 21 12.64 3.01 -5.45
N GLU A 22 12.15 3.65 -4.40
CA GLU A 22 10.92 4.44 -4.42
C GLU A 22 11.02 5.59 -5.42
N GLU A 23 12.14 6.31 -5.47
CA GLU A 23 12.38 7.37 -6.45
C GLU A 23 12.28 6.84 -7.89
N ALA A 24 12.92 5.70 -8.18
CA ALA A 24 12.84 5.07 -9.51
C ALA A 24 11.41 4.66 -9.88
N LEU A 25 10.63 4.17 -8.91
CA LEU A 25 9.21 3.83 -9.10
C LEU A 25 8.37 5.08 -9.37
N GLN A 26 8.58 6.16 -8.60
CA GLN A 26 7.88 7.43 -8.80
C GLN A 26 8.20 8.05 -10.17
N GLN A 27 9.45 7.96 -10.63
CA GLN A 27 9.83 8.41 -11.98
C GLN A 27 9.11 7.59 -13.06
N PHE A 28 8.98 6.27 -12.87
CA PHE A 28 8.20 5.41 -13.75
C PHE A 28 6.72 5.81 -13.77
N GLU A 29 6.11 6.01 -12.61
CA GLU A 29 4.71 6.42 -12.46
C GLU A 29 4.44 7.76 -13.14
N LYS A 30 5.32 8.75 -12.95
CA LYS A 30 5.25 10.04 -13.66
C LYS A 30 5.29 9.85 -15.17
N ARG A 31 6.18 8.98 -15.68
CA ARG A 31 6.31 8.71 -17.11
C ARG A 31 5.03 8.09 -17.71
N ILE A 32 4.30 7.28 -16.95
CA ILE A 32 3.04 6.66 -17.40
C ILE A 32 1.80 7.48 -17.04
N GLY A 33 1.96 8.70 -16.52
CA GLY A 33 0.85 9.61 -16.21
C GLY A 33 0.14 9.34 -14.87
N LEU A 34 0.72 8.52 -13.99
CA LEU A 34 0.17 8.21 -12.66
C LEU A 34 0.74 9.09 -11.53
N GLY A 35 1.80 9.87 -11.81
CA GLY A 35 2.55 10.62 -10.79
C GLY A 35 1.89 11.90 -10.25
N GLY A 36 0.59 12.08 -10.42
CA GLY A 36 -0.18 13.26 -9.98
C GLY A 36 -1.45 12.90 -9.20
N LEU A 37 -1.53 11.69 -8.66
CA LEU A 37 -2.65 11.30 -7.80
C LEU A 37 -2.49 12.01 -6.45
N GLU A 38 -3.29 13.03 -6.22
CA GLU A 38 -3.41 13.70 -4.92
C GLU A 38 -4.59 13.10 -4.14
N SER A 39 -4.50 13.13 -2.81
CA SER A 39 -5.65 12.81 -1.97
C SER A 39 -6.74 13.84 -2.22
N SER A 40 -7.92 13.38 -2.61
CA SER A 40 -9.08 14.24 -2.75
C SER A 40 -9.77 14.38 -1.39
N ALA A 41 -10.34 15.55 -1.12
CA ALA A 41 -11.04 15.85 0.13
C ALA A 41 -12.41 15.13 0.21
N VAL A 42 -12.41 13.79 0.15
CA VAL A 42 -13.62 12.96 0.15
C VAL A 42 -14.23 12.74 1.52
N THR A 43 -13.64 13.28 2.61
CA THR A 43 -14.10 13.00 3.98
C THR A 43 -15.60 13.25 4.16
N ASN A 44 -16.13 14.31 3.54
CA ASN A 44 -17.57 14.63 3.58
C ASN A 44 -18.42 13.65 2.76
N LEU A 45 -17.85 13.06 1.70
CA LEU A 45 -18.50 12.07 0.84
C LEU A 45 -18.56 10.68 1.52
N LEU A 46 -17.58 10.35 2.36
CA LEU A 46 -17.54 9.10 3.13
C LEU A 46 -18.62 9.03 4.22
N THR A 47 -19.11 10.18 4.68
CA THR A 47 -20.11 10.31 5.74
C THR A 47 -21.50 10.66 5.21
N LEU A 48 -21.77 10.45 3.92
CA LEU A 48 -23.07 10.78 3.34
C LEU A 48 -24.19 9.97 3.99
N THR A 49 -25.22 10.68 4.45
CA THR A 49 -26.47 10.08 4.92
C THR A 49 -27.51 10.12 3.80
N PRO A 50 -28.55 9.27 3.84
CA PRO A 50 -29.66 9.33 2.88
C PRO A 50 -30.32 10.71 2.81
N ALA A 51 -30.41 11.42 3.95
CA ALA A 51 -30.98 12.76 4.02
C ALA A 51 -30.12 13.79 3.28
N THR A 52 -28.78 13.68 3.38
CA THR A 52 -27.85 14.53 2.64
C THR A 52 -27.90 14.23 1.15
N LEU A 53 -27.91 12.94 0.79
CA LEU A 53 -27.91 12.46 -0.59
C LEU A 53 -29.16 12.90 -1.37
N ASN A 54 -30.32 12.90 -0.73
CA ASN A 54 -31.57 13.36 -1.36
C ASN A 54 -31.52 14.85 -1.71
N LYS A 55 -30.80 15.66 -0.92
CA LYS A 55 -30.66 17.11 -1.12
C LYS A 55 -29.59 17.48 -2.16
N MET A 56 -28.69 16.55 -2.51
CA MET A 56 -27.67 16.80 -3.52
C MET A 56 -28.31 16.96 -4.92
N SER A 57 -27.77 17.89 -5.71
CA SER A 57 -28.10 18.02 -7.12
C SER A 57 -27.54 16.86 -7.95
N ALA A 58 -27.89 16.78 -9.23
CA ALA A 58 -27.30 15.78 -10.12
C ALA A 58 -25.80 16.08 -10.36
N GLU A 59 -25.46 17.36 -10.42
CA GLU A 59 -24.10 17.87 -10.57
C GLU A 59 -23.24 17.52 -9.35
N ASP A 60 -23.76 17.73 -8.13
CA ASP A 60 -23.06 17.36 -6.89
C ASP A 60 -22.79 15.86 -6.80
N CYS A 61 -23.76 15.04 -7.25
CA CYS A 61 -23.57 13.59 -7.33
C CYS A 61 -22.48 13.21 -8.33
N ALA A 62 -22.41 13.89 -9.49
CA ALA A 62 -21.39 13.63 -10.50
C ALA A 62 -19.98 14.02 -10.00
N GLU A 63 -19.86 15.19 -9.38
CA GLU A 63 -18.60 15.65 -8.77
C GLU A 63 -18.16 14.71 -7.64
N GLY A 64 -19.08 14.31 -6.76
CA GLY A 64 -18.80 13.37 -5.69
C GLY A 64 -18.34 12.00 -6.20
N ALA A 65 -18.94 11.49 -7.27
CA ALA A 65 -18.52 10.24 -7.91
C ALA A 65 -17.08 10.35 -8.44
N LEU A 66 -16.76 11.45 -9.13
CA LEU A 66 -15.42 11.72 -9.65
C LEU A 66 -14.38 11.75 -8.53
N LEU A 67 -14.64 12.51 -7.46
CA LEU A 67 -13.73 12.64 -6.32
C LEU A 67 -13.47 11.30 -5.61
N LEU A 68 -14.52 10.49 -5.41
CA LEU A 68 -14.39 9.15 -4.82
C LEU A 68 -13.60 8.19 -5.71
N SER A 69 -13.78 8.26 -7.03
CA SER A 69 -13.03 7.46 -8.00
C SER A 69 -11.55 7.84 -8.04
N GLN A 70 -11.25 9.14 -7.97
CA GLN A 70 -9.88 9.66 -7.84
C GLN A 70 -9.23 9.18 -6.55
N GLU A 71 -9.92 9.28 -5.41
CA GLU A 71 -9.38 8.80 -4.13
C GLU A 71 -9.14 7.29 -4.14
N ALA A 72 -10.08 6.51 -4.72
CA ALA A 72 -9.89 5.07 -4.86
C ALA A 72 -8.62 4.72 -5.64
N THR A 73 -8.30 5.53 -6.66
CA THR A 73 -7.10 5.37 -7.49
C THR A 73 -5.85 5.79 -6.72
N TYR A 74 -5.91 6.88 -5.96
CA TYR A 74 -4.84 7.31 -5.07
C TYR A 74 -4.51 6.25 -4.00
N ILE A 75 -5.52 5.76 -3.26
CA ILE A 75 -5.29 4.71 -2.25
C ILE A 75 -4.75 3.43 -2.89
N GLN A 76 -5.21 3.07 -4.09
CA GLN A 76 -4.66 1.93 -4.83
C GLN A 76 -3.18 2.13 -5.18
N SER A 77 -2.73 3.34 -5.53
CA SER A 77 -1.31 3.59 -5.77
C SER A 77 -0.49 3.44 -4.48
N GLN A 78 -1.01 3.93 -3.35
CA GLN A 78 -0.37 3.73 -2.03
C GLN A 78 -0.23 2.25 -1.68
N LEU A 79 -1.27 1.44 -1.93
CA LEU A 79 -1.20 -0.02 -1.77
C LEU A 79 -0.13 -0.67 -2.65
N ASN A 80 0.00 -0.23 -3.90
CA ASN A 80 1.01 -0.75 -4.82
C ASN A 80 2.44 -0.42 -4.36
N ILE A 81 2.65 0.76 -3.76
CA ILE A 81 3.93 1.14 -3.15
C ILE A 81 4.24 0.22 -1.96
N LEU A 82 3.27 0.01 -1.06
CA LEU A 82 3.43 -0.90 0.08
C LEU A 82 3.75 -2.33 -0.37
N GLN A 83 3.05 -2.84 -1.39
CA GLN A 83 3.33 -4.16 -1.97
C GLN A 83 4.74 -4.23 -2.56
N SER A 84 5.17 -3.18 -3.26
CA SER A 84 6.52 -3.10 -3.83
C SER A 84 7.60 -3.10 -2.73
N LYS A 85 7.34 -2.44 -1.60
CA LYS A 85 8.21 -2.43 -0.42
C LYS A 85 8.30 -3.80 0.22
N MET A 86 7.17 -4.50 0.37
CA MET A 86 7.13 -5.88 0.85
C MET A 86 7.97 -6.81 -0.04
N ASP A 87 7.81 -6.72 -1.37
CA ASP A 87 8.55 -7.55 -2.32
C ASP A 87 10.05 -7.23 -2.30
N TRP A 88 10.41 -5.96 -2.15
CA TRP A 88 11.80 -5.53 -1.99
C TRP A 88 12.43 -6.14 -0.72
N CYS A 89 11.75 -6.03 0.42
CA CYS A 89 12.20 -6.62 1.69
C CYS A 89 12.40 -8.14 1.54
N LYS A 90 11.40 -8.84 0.98
CA LYS A 90 11.44 -10.29 0.77
C LYS A 90 12.66 -10.71 -0.07
N ARG A 91 12.87 -10.08 -1.23
CA ARG A 91 14.04 -10.37 -2.09
C ARG A 91 15.37 -10.10 -1.40
N ARG A 92 15.45 -9.05 -0.58
CA ARG A 92 16.66 -8.68 0.17
C ARG A 92 16.96 -9.69 1.27
N ILE A 93 15.95 -10.06 2.05
CA ILE A 93 16.03 -11.11 3.09
C ILE A 93 16.49 -12.42 2.47
N ASP A 94 15.83 -12.87 1.39
CA ASP A 94 16.13 -14.16 0.76
C ASP A 94 17.59 -14.22 0.26
N ARG A 95 18.15 -13.10 -0.23
CA ARG A 95 19.57 -13.00 -0.60
C ARG A 95 20.52 -13.08 0.60
N ILE A 96 20.17 -12.45 1.72
CA ILE A 96 20.98 -12.45 2.94
C ILE A 96 21.02 -13.84 3.57
N ILE A 97 19.87 -14.51 3.66
CA ILE A 97 19.76 -15.79 4.37
C ILE A 97 20.13 -17.00 3.51
N ALA A 98 20.16 -16.90 2.19
CA ALA A 98 20.55 -18.00 1.29
C ALA A 98 21.89 -18.70 1.67
N PRO A 99 22.99 -17.99 1.93
CA PRO A 99 24.23 -18.63 2.40
C PRO A 99 24.10 -19.25 3.79
N ILE A 100 23.31 -18.64 4.69
CA ILE A 100 23.06 -19.16 6.05
C ILE A 100 22.30 -20.49 5.97
N ILE A 101 21.20 -20.51 5.23
CA ILE A 101 20.40 -21.72 4.98
C ILE A 101 21.25 -22.82 4.31
N ARG A 102 22.12 -22.45 3.35
CA ARG A 102 23.05 -23.39 2.72
C ARG A 102 23.97 -24.05 3.75
N SER A 103 24.51 -23.28 4.69
CA SER A 103 25.35 -23.83 5.76
C SER A 103 24.58 -24.76 6.72
N GLN A 104 23.27 -24.55 6.85
CA GLN A 104 22.37 -25.35 7.70
C GLN A 104 21.80 -26.60 6.99
N LEU A 105 22.15 -26.86 5.71
CA LEU A 105 21.61 -27.96 4.89
C LEU A 105 21.76 -29.36 5.50
N GLN A 106 22.69 -29.55 6.43
CA GLN A 106 22.90 -30.82 7.12
C GLN A 106 21.84 -31.15 8.19
N ARG A 107 20.97 -30.21 8.56
CA ARG A 107 19.92 -30.42 9.57
C ARG A 107 18.58 -30.77 8.90
N TYR A 108 18.02 -31.94 9.22
CA TYR A 108 16.64 -32.26 8.85
C TYR A 108 15.70 -31.41 9.70
N MET A 109 15.09 -30.40 9.08
CA MET A 109 14.32 -29.37 9.77
C MET A 109 13.34 -28.75 8.77
N ASP A 110 12.16 -28.37 9.27
CA ASP A 110 11.12 -27.74 8.48
C ASP A 110 11.62 -26.44 7.80
N ALA A 111 11.18 -26.21 6.56
CA ALA A 111 11.65 -25.09 5.75
C ALA A 111 11.29 -23.72 6.34
N SER A 112 10.11 -23.59 6.96
CA SER A 112 9.69 -22.34 7.60
C SER A 112 10.53 -22.02 8.83
N TYR A 113 10.82 -23.05 9.63
CA TYR A 113 11.65 -22.91 10.82
C TYR A 113 13.13 -22.62 10.47
N LYS A 114 13.67 -23.25 9.43
CA LYS A 114 15.00 -22.90 8.87
C LYS A 114 15.08 -21.42 8.47
N ARG A 115 14.06 -20.93 7.77
CA ARG A 115 14.00 -19.52 7.35
C ARG A 115 13.96 -18.58 8.56
N ALA A 116 13.12 -18.87 9.54
CA ALA A 116 13.00 -18.05 10.76
C ALA A 116 14.32 -18.00 11.53
N LEU A 117 15.01 -19.13 11.67
CA LEU A 117 16.31 -19.20 12.33
C LEU A 117 17.36 -18.38 11.57
N ALA A 118 17.46 -18.56 10.25
CA ALA A 118 18.43 -17.84 9.44
C ALA A 118 18.21 -16.31 9.43
N ILE A 119 16.95 -15.86 9.54
CA ILE A 119 16.63 -14.43 9.71
C ILE A 119 17.12 -13.93 11.06
N LYS A 120 16.90 -14.70 12.14
CA LYS A 120 17.34 -14.32 13.49
C LYS A 120 18.86 -14.34 13.69
N GLU A 121 19.58 -15.05 12.84
CA GLU A 121 21.05 -15.09 12.85
C GLU A 121 21.69 -13.85 12.17
N ASP A 122 20.93 -13.03 11.45
CA ASP A 122 21.42 -11.83 10.75
C ASP A 122 20.63 -10.56 11.13
N ASP A 123 21.31 -9.59 11.75
CA ASP A 123 20.71 -8.33 12.24
C ASP A 123 20.02 -7.51 11.14
N VAL A 124 20.48 -7.60 9.88
CA VAL A 124 19.89 -6.85 8.75
C VAL A 124 18.63 -7.57 8.26
N ALA A 125 18.67 -8.90 8.15
CA ALA A 125 17.52 -9.70 7.78
C ALA A 125 16.39 -9.56 8.82
N ASP A 126 16.69 -9.59 10.11
CA ASP A 126 15.70 -9.43 11.18
C ASP A 126 15.00 -8.06 11.12
N LYS A 127 15.77 -6.99 10.89
CA LYS A 127 15.21 -5.64 10.70
C LYS A 127 14.35 -5.51 9.44
N LEU A 128 14.80 -6.09 8.33
CA LEU A 128 14.01 -6.11 7.09
C LEU A 128 12.72 -6.91 7.26
N GLN A 129 12.72 -7.97 8.08
CA GLN A 129 11.53 -8.73 8.41
C GLN A 129 10.55 -7.86 9.23
N ALA A 130 11.03 -7.09 10.20
CA ALA A 130 10.20 -6.15 10.94
C ALA A 130 9.56 -5.08 10.02
N VAL A 131 10.33 -4.51 9.09
CA VAL A 131 9.81 -3.55 8.09
C VAL A 131 8.75 -4.21 7.19
N TYR A 132 8.99 -5.46 6.76
CA TYR A 132 8.02 -6.23 5.99
C TYR A 132 6.71 -6.41 6.76
N ASP A 133 6.77 -6.84 8.02
CA ASP A 133 5.60 -7.14 8.84
C ASP A 133 4.76 -5.88 9.12
N GLU A 134 5.43 -4.76 9.41
CA GLU A 134 4.77 -3.45 9.55
C GLU A 134 4.08 -3.02 8.25
N THR A 135 4.81 -3.09 7.12
CA THR A 135 4.28 -2.71 5.80
C THR A 135 3.09 -3.59 5.42
N ALA A 136 3.15 -4.89 5.69
CA ALA A 136 2.06 -5.84 5.45
C ALA A 136 0.81 -5.54 6.29
N SER A 137 1.01 -5.06 7.53
CA SER A 137 -0.07 -4.63 8.40
C SER A 137 -0.79 -3.39 7.84
N TYR A 138 -0.04 -2.40 7.36
CA TYR A 138 -0.63 -1.22 6.70
C TYR A 138 -1.35 -1.59 5.40
N HIS A 139 -0.74 -2.42 4.55
CA HIS A 139 -1.35 -2.89 3.31
C HIS A 139 -2.68 -3.60 3.58
N SER A 140 -2.70 -4.55 4.52
CA SER A 140 -3.91 -5.32 4.86
C SER A 140 -5.06 -4.43 5.35
N ARG A 141 -4.74 -3.37 6.13
CA ARG A 141 -5.74 -2.44 6.66
C ARG A 141 -6.34 -1.54 5.58
N LEU A 142 -5.59 -1.21 4.54
CA LEU A 142 -6.04 -0.32 3.46
C LEU A 142 -6.65 -1.07 2.27
N ALA A 143 -6.39 -2.37 2.11
CA ALA A 143 -6.72 -3.15 0.92
C ALA A 143 -8.19 -3.10 0.47
N TYR A 144 -9.13 -2.98 1.40
CA TYR A 144 -10.56 -2.93 1.09
C TYR A 144 -11.06 -1.55 0.66
N LEU A 145 -10.31 -0.48 0.95
CA LEU A 145 -10.78 0.90 0.78
C LEU A 145 -11.01 1.27 -0.69
N PRO A 146 -10.12 0.98 -1.66
CA PRO A 146 -10.36 1.33 -3.05
C PRO A 146 -11.67 0.76 -3.60
N THR A 147 -11.97 -0.50 -3.27
CA THR A 147 -13.21 -1.17 -3.68
C THR A 147 -14.43 -0.52 -3.03
N SER A 148 -14.35 -0.20 -1.74
CA SER A 148 -15.43 0.50 -1.03
C SER A 148 -15.73 1.86 -1.65
N LEU A 149 -14.69 2.63 -1.98
CA LEU A 149 -14.82 3.96 -2.60
C LEU A 149 -15.39 3.88 -4.01
N ARG A 150 -14.95 2.92 -4.83
CA ARG A 150 -15.55 2.68 -6.16
C ARG A 150 -17.03 2.33 -6.06
N ASN A 151 -17.40 1.47 -5.12
CA ASN A 151 -18.81 1.14 -4.89
C ASN A 151 -19.63 2.37 -4.47
N GLN A 152 -19.05 3.32 -3.72
CA GLN A 152 -19.73 4.58 -3.38
C GLN A 152 -19.81 5.52 -4.58
N SER A 153 -18.75 5.63 -5.38
CA SER A 153 -18.76 6.35 -6.65
C SER A 153 -19.88 5.85 -7.57
N ASP A 154 -19.98 4.54 -7.77
CA ASP A 154 -21.01 3.92 -8.62
C ASP A 154 -22.44 4.21 -8.11
N LYS A 155 -22.62 4.30 -6.79
CA LYS A 155 -23.91 4.71 -6.21
C LYS A 155 -24.22 6.15 -6.58
N LEU A 156 -23.27 7.08 -6.42
CA LEU A 156 -23.48 8.49 -6.76
C LEU A 156 -23.78 8.68 -8.25
N SER A 157 -23.09 7.95 -9.15
CA SER A 157 -23.38 7.96 -10.58
C SER A 157 -24.82 7.50 -10.88
N LYS A 158 -25.31 6.45 -10.22
CA LYS A 158 -26.71 6.01 -10.37
C LYS A 158 -27.71 7.04 -9.86
N TYR A 159 -27.42 7.69 -8.74
CA TYR A 159 -28.27 8.76 -8.21
C TYR A 159 -28.32 9.99 -9.13
N GLN A 160 -27.19 10.33 -9.76
CA GLN A 160 -27.14 11.36 -10.80
C GLN A 160 -28.10 11.02 -11.95
N GLU A 161 -28.04 9.80 -12.49
CA GLU A 161 -28.91 9.38 -13.61
C GLU A 161 -30.39 9.51 -13.28
N VAL A 162 -30.79 9.03 -12.09
CA VAL A 162 -32.18 9.13 -11.61
C VAL A 162 -32.63 10.59 -11.50
N LYS A 163 -31.80 11.45 -10.89
CA LYS A 163 -32.12 12.88 -10.73
C LYS A 163 -32.20 13.62 -12.06
N ARG A 164 -31.33 13.29 -13.03
CA ARG A 164 -31.44 13.84 -14.39
C ARG A 164 -32.73 13.40 -15.07
N GLY A 165 -33.10 12.12 -14.97
CA GLY A 165 -34.35 11.61 -15.52
C GLY A 165 -35.60 12.28 -14.92
N GLN A 166 -35.59 12.63 -13.64
CA GLN A 166 -36.66 13.37 -12.98
C GLN A 166 -36.80 14.83 -13.46
N ASN A 167 -35.72 15.46 -13.93
CA ASN A 167 -35.75 16.83 -14.44
C ASN A 167 -36.32 16.96 -15.86
N TYR A 168 -36.51 15.84 -16.57
CA TYR A 168 -37.08 15.81 -17.92
C TYR A 168 -38.50 15.19 -17.97
N GLY A 169 -39.09 14.88 -16.81
CA GLY A 169 -40.42 14.28 -16.66
C GLY A 169 -41.50 15.26 -16.24
#